data_AF-F3FN59-F1
#
_entry.id   AF-F3FN59-F1
#
_cell.length_a   1.000
_cell.length_b   1.000
_cell.length_c   1.000
_cell.angle_alpha   90.00
_cell.angle_beta   90.00
_cell.angle_gamma   90.00
#
_symmetry.space_group_name_H-M   'P 1'
#
loop_
_entity.id
_entity.type
_entity.pdbx_description
1 polymer ?
#
loop_
_entity_poly.entity_id
_entity_poly.type
_entity_poly.pdbx_seq_one_letter_code
_entity_poly.pdbx_strand_id
1 'polypeptide(L)'
;MIIFVALLTLCLATLLTKTITSPLGNALGVAERIASSDLTKEVEVSGTDEAGRLLSALAKMQQNLRSTIMQIGDSSSQLAAASEQMTAVTEQSSLGLVSQNDEVNQAATAVTEMSAAVDEVARNAESASEESRRGQGYTEVGLERVSQ
;
A
#
# COMPACT_ATOMS: atom_id res chain seq x y z
N MET A 1 9.69 -71.38 35.61
CA MET A 1 8.56 -70.56 35.13
C MET A 1 8.74 -69.08 35.47
N ILE A 2 8.92 -68.69 36.74
CA ILE A 2 9.04 -67.27 37.16
C ILE A 2 10.20 -66.54 36.46
N ILE A 3 11.39 -67.13 36.38
CA ILE A 3 12.55 -66.53 35.70
C ILE A 3 12.28 -66.29 34.21
N PHE A 4 11.61 -67.22 33.54
CA PHE A 4 11.27 -67.08 32.13
C PHE A 4 10.27 -65.94 31.90
N VAL A 5 9.24 -65.84 32.75
CA VAL A 5 8.28 -64.73 32.71
C VAL A 5 8.99 -63.40 32.96
N ALA A 6 9.91 -63.33 33.94
CA ALA A 6 10.68 -62.13 34.24
C ALA A 6 11.60 -61.69 33.08
N LEU A 7 12.23 -62.65 32.39
CA LEU A 7 13.04 -62.34 31.20
C LEU A 7 12.17 -61.86 30.03
N LEU A 8 10.99 -62.48 29.84
CA LEU A 8 10.06 -62.09 28.79
C LEU A 8 9.50 -60.68 29.03
N THR A 9 9.13 -60.35 30.26
CA THR A 9 8.64 -59.01 30.60
C THR A 9 9.72 -57.94 30.45
N LEU A 10 10.96 -58.24 30.85
CA LEU A 10 12.09 -57.33 30.65
C LEU A 10 12.39 -57.10 29.16
N CYS A 11 12.37 -58.17 28.36
CA CYS A 11 12.52 -58.09 26.91
C CYS A 11 11.41 -57.24 26.27
N LEU A 12 10.15 -57.49 26.65
CA LEU A 12 9.01 -56.75 26.10
C LEU A 12 9.02 -55.27 26.53
N ALA A 13 9.37 -54.98 27.78
CA ALA A 13 9.52 -53.61 28.28
C ALA A 13 10.58 -52.84 27.51
N THR A 14 11.76 -53.43 27.31
CA THR A 14 12.85 -52.78 26.55
C THR A 14 12.50 -52.59 25.08
N LEU A 15 11.78 -53.54 24.45
CA LEU A 15 11.27 -53.39 23.10
C LEU A 15 10.27 -52.24 22.99
N LEU A 16 9.25 -52.18 23.85
CA LEU A 16 8.23 -51.13 23.83
C LEU A 16 8.82 -49.74 24.09
N THR A 17 9.78 -49.61 25.00
CA THR A 17 10.47 -48.34 25.24
C THR A 17 11.23 -47.88 23.98
N LYS A 18 11.89 -48.80 23.28
CA LYS A 18 12.60 -48.48 22.04
C LYS A 18 11.68 -48.16 20.87
N THR A 19 10.56 -48.89 20.72
CA THR A 19 9.68 -48.73 19.57
C THR A 19 8.65 -47.63 19.73
N ILE A 20 8.26 -47.26 20.96
CA ILE A 20 7.22 -46.25 21.20
C ILE A 20 7.78 -45.00 21.90
N THR A 21 8.45 -45.18 23.04
CA THR A 21 8.88 -44.03 23.86
C THR A 21 9.95 -43.19 23.16
N SER A 22 10.90 -43.83 22.46
CA SER A 22 11.95 -43.09 21.75
C SER A 22 11.40 -42.25 20.57
N PRO A 23 10.56 -42.77 19.66
CA PRO A 23 9.98 -41.95 18.59
C PRO A 23 9.06 -40.82 19.09
N LEU A 24 8.30 -41.05 20.17
CA LEU A 24 7.48 -39.99 20.78
C LEU A 24 8.33 -38.88 21.41
N GLY A 25 9.46 -39.22 22.05
CA GLY A 25 10.42 -38.24 22.52
C GLY A 25 11.00 -37.38 21.39
N ASN A 26 11.30 -37.99 20.25
CA ASN A 26 11.75 -37.26 19.06
C ASN A 26 10.67 -36.30 18.53
N ALA A 27 9.41 -36.75 18.46
CA ALA A 27 8.29 -35.92 18.04
C ALA A 27 8.07 -34.73 18.99
N LEU A 28 8.17 -34.96 20.30
CA LEU A 28 8.10 -33.89 21.30
C LEU A 28 9.22 -32.86 21.08
N GLY A 29 10.46 -33.31 20.90
CA GLY A 29 11.60 -32.41 20.64
C GLY A 29 11.44 -31.60 19.35
N VAL A 30 10.84 -32.17 18.30
CA VAL A 30 10.50 -31.42 17.08
C VAL A 30 9.45 -30.35 17.38
N ALA A 31 8.39 -30.70 18.12
CA ALA A 31 7.34 -29.75 18.49
C ALA A 31 7.88 -28.58 19.35
N GLU A 32 8.75 -28.88 20.33
CA GLU A 32 9.43 -27.86 21.16
C GLU A 32 10.33 -26.94 20.31
N ARG A 33 11.01 -27.48 19.31
CA ARG A 33 11.81 -26.69 18.36
C ARG A 33 10.95 -25.78 17.50
N ILE A 34 9.84 -26.29 16.97
CA ILE A 34 8.88 -25.46 16.23
C ILE A 34 8.30 -24.37 17.13
N ALA A 35 7.95 -24.69 18.37
CA ALA A 35 7.42 -23.74 19.35
C ALA A 35 8.46 -22.66 19.73
N SER A 36 9.74 -22.99 19.74
CA SER A 36 10.85 -22.04 19.92
C SER A 36 11.26 -21.32 18.62
N SER A 37 10.47 -21.46 17.56
CA SER A 37 10.70 -20.86 16.23
C SER A 37 11.97 -21.35 15.52
N ASP A 38 12.60 -22.43 15.98
CA ASP A 38 13.68 -23.11 15.26
C ASP A 38 13.11 -24.06 14.20
N LEU A 39 12.90 -23.52 13.00
CA LEU A 39 12.48 -24.30 11.83
C LEU A 39 13.67 -24.78 10.99
N THR A 40 14.92 -24.58 11.44
CA THR A 40 16.10 -24.71 10.58
C THR A 40 16.49 -26.15 10.30
N LYS A 41 16.41 -27.03 11.31
CA LYS A 41 16.74 -28.45 11.13
C LYS A 41 15.54 -29.25 10.66
N GLU A 42 15.81 -30.15 9.72
CA GLU A 42 14.87 -31.08 9.14
C GLU A 42 14.26 -32.02 10.18
N VAL A 43 13.03 -32.46 9.91
CA VAL A 43 12.33 -33.45 10.73
C VAL A 43 12.52 -34.81 10.08
N GLU A 44 13.35 -35.65 10.68
CA GLU A 44 13.52 -37.03 10.23
C GLU A 44 12.29 -37.87 10.60
N VAL A 45 11.61 -38.40 9.59
CA VAL A 45 10.45 -39.27 9.78
C VAL A 45 10.92 -40.71 9.76
N SER A 46 10.79 -41.39 10.90
CA SER A 46 11.10 -42.81 11.03
C SER A 46 9.88 -43.58 11.54
N GLY A 47 9.67 -44.79 11.00
CA GLY A 47 8.56 -45.68 11.39
C GLY A 47 7.31 -45.51 10.52
N THR A 48 6.50 -46.56 10.46
CA THR A 48 5.24 -46.62 9.68
C THR A 48 4.00 -46.65 10.57
N ASP A 49 4.17 -46.47 11.87
CA ASP A 49 3.14 -46.48 12.89
C ASP A 49 2.61 -45.06 13.18
N GLU A 50 1.80 -44.92 14.22
CA GLU A 50 1.25 -43.65 14.68
C GLU A 50 2.33 -42.62 15.02
N ALA A 51 3.49 -43.05 15.55
CA ALA A 51 4.58 -42.16 15.88
C ALA A 51 5.27 -41.63 14.60
N GLY A 52 5.47 -42.49 13.60
CA GLY A 52 5.93 -42.07 12.28
C GLY A 52 4.97 -41.11 11.59
N ARG A 53 3.66 -41.35 11.70
CA ARG A 53 2.63 -40.42 11.17
C ARG A 53 2.63 -39.07 11.88
N LEU A 54 2.85 -39.05 13.19
CA LEU A 54 2.97 -37.82 13.96
C LEU A 54 4.20 -37.00 13.52
N LEU A 55 5.35 -37.64 13.36
CA LEU A 55 6.57 -36.98 12.86
C LEU A 55 6.34 -36.40 11.46
N SER A 56 5.68 -37.13 10.56
CA SER A 56 5.33 -36.63 9.22
C SER A 56 4.41 -35.42 9.26
N ALA A 57 3.41 -35.41 10.15
CA ALA A 57 2.54 -34.25 10.34
C ALA A 57 3.30 -33.01 10.86
N LEU A 58 4.22 -33.21 11.81
CA LEU A 58 5.09 -32.14 12.33
C LEU A 58 6.03 -31.60 11.25
N ALA A 59 6.61 -32.48 10.41
CA ALA A 59 7.43 -32.06 9.27
C ALA A 59 6.65 -31.16 8.30
N LYS A 60 5.42 -31.56 7.96
CA LYS A 60 4.54 -30.75 7.11
C LYS A 60 4.16 -29.41 7.75
N MET A 61 3.90 -29.41 9.06
CA MET A 61 3.65 -28.17 9.81
C MET A 61 4.86 -27.23 9.77
N GLN A 62 6.07 -27.75 10.01
CA GLN A 62 7.31 -26.98 9.92
C GLN A 62 7.49 -26.38 8.52
N GLN A 63 7.29 -27.17 7.46
CA GLN A 63 7.41 -26.71 6.08
C GLN A 63 6.42 -25.58 5.76
N ASN A 64 5.16 -25.73 6.17
CA ASN A 64 4.14 -24.70 5.96
C ASN A 64 4.50 -23.41 6.70
N LEU A 65 4.95 -23.50 7.96
CA LEU A 65 5.39 -22.33 8.72
C LEU A 65 6.57 -21.62 8.05
N ARG A 66 7.57 -22.37 7.56
CA ARG A 66 8.70 -21.80 6.78
C ARG A 66 8.21 -21.10 5.53
N SER A 67 7.31 -21.71 4.77
CA SER A 67 6.74 -21.12 3.56
C SER A 67 6.01 -19.82 3.86
N THR A 68 5.18 -19.80 4.91
CA THR A 68 4.45 -18.60 5.33
C THR A 68 5.42 -17.48 5.72
N ILE A 69 6.48 -17.78 6.47
CA ILE A 69 7.49 -16.77 6.86
C ILE A 69 8.21 -16.21 5.62
N MET A 70 8.57 -17.04 4.64
CA MET A 70 9.17 -16.57 3.39
C MET A 70 8.23 -15.65 2.62
N GLN A 71 6.96 -16.04 2.48
CA GLN A 71 5.94 -15.20 1.80
C GLN A 71 5.72 -13.86 2.50
N ILE A 72 5.76 -13.84 3.84
CA ILE A 72 5.71 -12.60 4.62
C ILE A 72 6.94 -11.74 4.32
N GLY A 73 8.14 -12.33 4.30
CA GLY A 73 9.38 -11.63 3.95
C GLY A 73 9.33 -11.00 2.55
N ASP A 74 8.89 -11.77 1.56
CA ASP A 74 8.73 -11.29 0.18
C ASP A 74 7.71 -10.14 0.10
N SER A 75 6.57 -10.30 0.77
CA SER A 75 5.51 -9.27 0.83
C SER A 75 6.00 -7.99 1.52
N SER A 76 6.78 -8.12 2.60
CA SER A 76 7.40 -6.96 3.27
C SER A 76 8.40 -6.25 2.37
N SER A 77 9.21 -6.99 1.61
CA SER A 77 10.14 -6.40 0.64
C SER A 77 9.39 -5.66 -0.48
N GLN A 78 8.29 -6.23 -0.97
CA GLN A 78 7.46 -5.60 -1.99
C GLN A 78 6.79 -4.32 -1.46
N LEU A 79 6.28 -4.36 -0.21
CA LEU A 79 5.69 -3.20 0.45
C LEU A 79 6.73 -2.08 0.66
N ALA A 80 7.97 -2.42 1.02
CA ALA A 80 9.05 -1.44 1.14
C ALA A 80 9.33 -0.75 -0.20
N ALA A 81 9.48 -1.52 -1.27
CA ALA A 81 9.67 -0.98 -2.62
C ALA A 81 8.50 -0.09 -3.08
N ALA A 82 7.26 -0.51 -2.82
CA ALA A 82 6.07 0.28 -3.14
C ALA A 82 6.02 1.60 -2.33
N SER A 83 6.49 1.57 -1.07
CA SER A 83 6.57 2.76 -0.22
C SER A 83 7.60 3.76 -0.75
N GLU A 84 8.77 3.29 -1.20
CA GLU A 84 9.78 4.14 -1.85
C GLU A 84 9.25 4.78 -3.14
N GLN A 85 8.53 4.00 -3.97
CA GLN A 85 7.86 4.53 -5.16
C GLN A 85 6.80 5.59 -4.82
N MET A 86 6.00 5.36 -3.77
CA MET A 86 5.01 6.32 -3.30
C MET A 86 5.66 7.63 -2.84
N THR A 87 6.78 7.54 -2.11
CA THR A 87 7.55 8.72 -1.71
C THR A 87 8.03 9.51 -2.93
N ALA A 88 8.59 8.82 -3.94
CA ALA A 88 9.04 9.47 -5.16
C ALA A 88 7.89 10.16 -5.93
N VAL A 89 6.73 9.49 -6.06
CA VAL A 89 5.54 10.06 -6.69
C VAL A 89 4.99 11.26 -5.90
N THR A 90 5.02 11.18 -4.57
CA THR A 90 4.58 12.26 -3.69
C THR A 90 5.47 13.48 -3.83
N GLU A 91 6.80 13.30 -3.89
CA GLU A 91 7.75 14.39 -4.09
C GLU A 91 7.58 15.04 -5.47
N GLN A 92 7.42 14.24 -6.52
CA GLN A 92 7.11 14.77 -7.86
C GLN A 92 5.77 15.53 -7.87
N SER A 93 4.75 15.03 -7.18
CA SER A 93 3.45 15.69 -7.08
C SER A 93 3.56 17.01 -6.32
N SER A 94 4.36 17.06 -5.25
CA SER A 94 4.63 18.31 -4.51
C SER A 94 5.29 19.36 -5.39
N LEU A 95 6.26 18.97 -6.22
CA LEU A 95 6.87 19.88 -7.20
C LEU A 95 5.86 20.34 -8.26
N GLY A 96 5.00 19.44 -8.73
CA GLY A 96 3.92 19.78 -9.67
C GLY A 96 2.92 20.78 -9.09
N LEU A 97 2.59 20.66 -7.81
CA LEU A 97 1.69 21.60 -7.12
C LEU A 97 2.27 23.02 -7.03
N VAL A 98 3.59 23.16 -6.89
CA VAL A 98 4.25 24.49 -6.93
C VAL A 98 4.06 25.13 -8.30
N SER A 99 4.33 24.39 -9.39
CA SER A 99 4.12 24.88 -10.76
C SER A 99 2.65 25.23 -11.02
N GLN A 100 1.73 24.39 -10.54
CA GLN A 100 0.30 24.64 -10.68
C GLN A 100 -0.15 25.89 -9.90
N ASN A 101 0.46 26.16 -8.74
CA ASN A 101 0.20 27.38 -8.00
C ASN A 101 0.62 28.63 -8.78
N ASP A 102 1.79 28.58 -9.43
CA ASP A 102 2.28 29.67 -10.28
C ASP A 102 1.35 29.92 -11.48
N GLU A 103 0.88 28.85 -12.14
CA GLU A 103 -0.10 28.96 -13.23
C GLU A 103 -1.43 29.58 -12.75
N VAL A 104 -1.91 29.20 -11.56
CA VAL A 104 -3.13 29.78 -10.97
C VAL A 104 -2.94 31.26 -10.64
N ASN A 105 -1.79 31.67 -10.11
CA ASN A 105 -1.49 33.08 -9.85
C ASN A 105 -1.45 33.91 -11.14
N GLN A 106 -0.87 33.36 -12.22
CA GLN A 106 -0.87 34.01 -13.53
C GLN A 106 -2.30 34.13 -14.09
N ALA A 107 -3.11 33.07 -14.00
CA ALA A 107 -4.50 33.10 -14.42
C ALA A 107 -5.32 34.15 -13.65
N ALA A 108 -5.13 34.25 -12.32
CA ALA A 108 -5.77 35.27 -11.50
C ALA A 108 -5.36 36.70 -11.90
N THR A 109 -4.08 36.89 -12.23
CA THR A 109 -3.55 38.16 -12.76
C THR A 109 -4.22 38.50 -14.09
N ALA A 110 -4.28 37.54 -15.02
CA ALA A 110 -4.93 37.73 -16.31
C ALA A 110 -6.42 38.07 -16.16
N VAL A 111 -7.14 37.43 -15.24
CA VAL A 111 -8.56 37.76 -14.95
C VAL A 111 -8.69 39.18 -14.40
N THR A 112 -7.74 39.63 -13.59
CA THR A 112 -7.70 41.00 -13.06
C THR A 112 -7.48 42.01 -14.19
N GLU A 113 -6.51 41.77 -15.07
CA GLU A 113 -6.24 42.62 -16.24
C GLU A 113 -7.42 42.63 -17.21
N MET A 114 -8.03 41.48 -17.47
CA MET A 114 -9.23 41.37 -18.32
C MET A 114 -10.39 42.16 -17.74
N SER A 115 -10.58 42.12 -16.42
CA SER A 115 -11.63 42.89 -15.74
C SER A 115 -11.38 44.39 -15.88
N ALA A 116 -10.14 44.85 -15.73
CA ALA A 116 -9.76 46.24 -15.97
C ALA A 116 -10.02 46.68 -17.43
N ALA A 117 -9.69 45.83 -18.40
CA ALA A 117 -9.94 46.09 -19.81
C ALA A 117 -11.44 46.18 -20.13
N VAL A 118 -12.28 45.31 -19.55
CA VAL A 118 -13.74 45.40 -19.67
C VAL A 118 -14.27 46.73 -19.10
N ASP A 119 -13.74 47.15 -17.95
CA ASP A 119 -14.11 48.39 -17.28
C ASP A 119 -13.71 49.63 -18.12
N GLU A 120 -12.56 49.58 -18.78
CA GLU A 120 -12.11 50.59 -19.75
C GLU A 120 -13.01 50.65 -20.99
N VAL A 121 -13.36 49.50 -21.56
CA VAL A 121 -14.28 49.41 -22.71
C VAL A 121 -15.67 49.97 -22.36
N ALA A 122 -16.17 49.68 -21.16
CA ALA A 122 -17.45 50.22 -20.68
C ALA A 122 -17.41 51.74 -20.57
N ARG A 123 -16.35 52.31 -19.96
CA ARG A 123 -16.14 53.77 -19.90
C ARG A 123 -16.04 54.42 -21.28
N ASN A 124 -15.29 53.81 -22.20
CA ASN A 124 -15.18 54.32 -23.57
C ASN A 124 -16.53 54.31 -24.30
N ALA A 125 -17.34 53.26 -24.12
CA ALA A 125 -18.68 53.18 -24.71
C ALA A 125 -19.62 54.26 -24.14
N GLU A 126 -19.55 54.53 -22.83
CA GLU A 126 -20.31 55.61 -22.18
C GLU A 126 -19.90 56.99 -22.71
N SER A 127 -18.60 57.30 -22.77
CA SER A 127 -18.09 58.55 -23.33
C SER A 127 -18.51 58.74 -24.79
N ALA A 128 -18.40 57.71 -25.63
CA ALA A 128 -18.84 57.77 -27.03
C ALA A 128 -20.35 58.04 -27.17
N SER A 129 -21.16 57.47 -26.28
CA SER A 129 -22.61 57.70 -26.21
C SER A 129 -22.94 59.14 -25.79
N GLU A 130 -22.19 59.71 -24.84
CA GLU A 130 -22.36 61.10 -24.42
C GLU A 130 -22.00 62.08 -25.54
N GLU A 131 -20.84 61.90 -26.18
CA GLU A 131 -20.41 62.72 -27.32
C GLU A 131 -21.38 62.63 -28.51
N SER A 132 -21.91 61.44 -28.79
CA SER A 132 -22.94 61.27 -29.84
C SER A 132 -24.21 62.07 -29.51
N ARG A 133 -24.64 62.12 -28.24
CA ARG A 133 -25.78 62.94 -27.80
C ARG A 133 -25.49 64.43 -27.91
N ARG A 134 -24.28 64.88 -27.56
CA ARG A 134 -23.86 66.29 -27.73
C ARG A 134 -23.87 66.69 -29.21
N GLY A 135 -23.34 65.83 -30.08
CA GLY A 135 -23.34 66.03 -31.53
C GLY A 135 -24.74 66.13 -32.14
N GLN A 136 -25.69 65.30 -31.70
CA GLN A 136 -27.09 65.42 -32.08
C GLN A 136 -27.68 66.78 -31.68
N GLY A 137 -27.44 67.23 -30.44
CA GLY A 137 -27.90 68.56 -29.99
C GLY A 137 -27.33 69.72 -30.82
N TYR A 138 -26.04 69.67 -31.18
CA TYR A 138 -25.47 70.68 -32.08
C TYR A 138 -26.09 70.66 -33.48
N THR A 139 -26.46 69.47 -33.97
CA THR A 139 -27.11 69.31 -35.28
C THR A 139 -28.54 69.87 -35.26
N GLU A 140 -29.30 69.64 -34.18
CA GLU A 140 -30.64 70.24 -34.00
C GLU A 140 -30.58 71.78 -33.99
N VAL A 141 -29.68 72.35 -33.19
CA VAL A 141 -29.48 73.82 -33.15
C VAL A 141 -29.05 74.36 -34.51
N GLY A 142 -28.19 73.61 -35.23
CA GLY A 142 -27.78 73.95 -36.58
C GLY A 142 -28.93 73.96 -37.58
N LEU A 143 -29.80 72.94 -37.55
CA LEU A 143 -30.99 72.85 -38.40
C LEU A 143 -31.97 74.00 -38.14
N GLU A 144 -32.19 74.36 -36.87
CA GLU A 144 -33.04 75.49 -36.50
C GLU A 144 -32.54 76.81 -37.11
N ARG A 145 -31.22 77.07 -37.04
CA ARG A 145 -30.60 78.28 -37.60
C ARG A 145 -30.66 78.37 -39.12
N VAL A 146 -30.61 77.25 -39.84
CA VAL A 146 -30.71 77.24 -41.31
C VAL A 146 -32.16 77.42 -41.78
N SER A 147 -33.14 77.14 -40.91
CA SER A 147 -34.57 77.29 -41.22
C SER A 147 -35.15 78.70 -41.01
N GLN A 148 -34.37 79.64 -40.45
CA GLN A 148 -34.71 81.07 -40.34
C GLN A 148 -34.13 81.87 -41.50
#